data_AF-A0A965L7W1-F1
#
_entry.id   AF-A0A965L7W1-F1
#
_cell.length_a   1.000
_cell.length_b   1.000
_cell.length_c   1.000
_cell.angle_alpha   90.00
_cell.angle_beta   90.00
_cell.angle_gamma   90.00
#
_symmetry.space_group_name_H-M   'P 1'
#
loop_
_entity.id
_entity.type
_entity.pdbx_description
1 polymer ?
#
loop_
_entity_poly.entity_id
_entity_poly.type
_entity_poly.pdbx_seq_one_letter_code
_entity_poly.pdbx_strand_id
1 'polypeptide(L)'
;MKRLSRSLAVLSGVFLLASAGVVAAQSADPVRDPINRADLNCMAVTAVLGDQTEEGSDEQIGLLSVLTWYLGRLEARAPGVNWLEQVLPYLDGDPAEMLKTHGERCAAEIMTFGERLADWSARAEALAAKHDSAGKR
;
A
#
# COMPACT_ATOMS: atom_id res chain seq x y z
N MET A 1 -77.52 20.52 7.07
CA MET A 1 -76.36 21.44 7.10
C MET A 1 -75.09 20.58 6.98
N LYS A 2 -74.51 20.49 5.77
CA LYS A 2 -73.11 20.85 5.41
C LYS A 2 -72.05 20.32 6.42
N ARG A 3 -71.33 19.23 6.08
CA ARG A 3 -69.95 19.18 5.49
C ARG A 3 -68.87 19.46 6.58
N LEU A 4 -67.80 18.69 6.78
CA LEU A 4 -66.94 17.98 5.84
C LEU A 4 -66.20 16.77 6.47
N SER A 5 -66.09 15.73 5.64
CA SER A 5 -65.07 14.68 5.63
C SER A 5 -63.67 15.24 5.31
N ARG A 6 -62.62 14.77 5.99
CA ARG A 6 -61.21 14.72 5.53
C ARG A 6 -60.56 13.47 6.15
N SER A 7 -60.77 12.30 5.56
CA SER A 7 -59.82 11.59 4.70
C SER A 7 -58.43 11.40 5.32
N LEU A 8 -58.23 10.21 5.91
CA LEU A 8 -56.92 9.56 6.04
C LEU A 8 -56.30 9.45 4.62
N ALA A 9 -55.12 10.01 4.43
CA ALA A 9 -54.26 9.68 3.30
C ALA A 9 -52.96 9.10 3.88
N VAL A 10 -52.92 7.76 3.96
CA VAL A 10 -51.72 6.97 4.17
C VAL A 10 -50.82 7.20 2.96
N LEU A 11 -49.79 8.04 3.11
CA LEU A 11 -48.72 8.17 2.13
C LEU A 11 -47.87 6.90 2.20
N SER A 12 -48.25 5.91 1.40
CA SER A 12 -47.40 4.77 1.02
C SER A 12 -46.26 5.31 0.17
N GLY A 13 -45.17 5.72 0.84
CA GLY A 13 -43.90 5.98 0.18
C GLY A 13 -43.31 4.66 -0.30
N VAL A 14 -43.38 4.42 -1.60
CA VAL A 14 -42.68 3.33 -2.29
C VAL A 14 -41.19 3.51 -2.05
N PHE A 15 -40.62 2.70 -1.16
CA PHE A 15 -39.17 2.50 -1.05
C PHE A 15 -38.70 1.81 -2.33
N LEU A 16 -38.27 2.61 -3.31
CA LEU A 16 -37.45 2.13 -4.43
C LEU A 16 -36.10 1.71 -3.84
N LEU A 17 -36.00 0.42 -3.50
CA LEU A 17 -34.75 -0.26 -3.23
C LEU A 17 -33.89 -0.18 -4.49
N ALA A 18 -33.04 0.84 -4.57
CA ALA A 18 -31.90 0.83 -5.45
C ALA A 18 -30.97 -0.28 -4.97
N SER A 19 -31.18 -1.50 -5.48
CA SER A 19 -30.16 -2.53 -5.51
C SER A 19 -29.05 -2.04 -6.44
N ALA A 20 -28.24 -1.11 -5.91
CA ALA A 20 -26.90 -0.87 -6.41
C ALA A 20 -26.20 -2.21 -6.31
N GLY A 21 -26.15 -2.92 -7.43
CA GLY A 21 -25.43 -4.18 -7.55
C GLY A 21 -24.01 -3.91 -7.13
N VAL A 22 -23.64 -4.46 -5.97
CA VAL A 22 -22.24 -4.79 -5.71
C VAL A 22 -21.92 -5.80 -6.80
N VAL A 23 -21.36 -5.30 -7.91
CA VAL A 23 -20.62 -6.14 -8.83
C VAL A 23 -19.49 -6.68 -7.95
N ALA A 24 -19.68 -7.86 -7.39
CA ALA A 24 -18.61 -8.59 -6.75
C ALA A 24 -17.55 -8.70 -7.83
N ALA A 25 -16.51 -7.85 -7.75
CA ALA A 25 -15.30 -8.04 -8.50
C ALA A 25 -14.92 -9.48 -8.24
N GLN A 26 -15.01 -10.34 -9.27
CA GLN A 26 -14.50 -11.69 -9.17
C GLN A 26 -13.07 -11.51 -8.68
N SER A 27 -12.81 -11.95 -7.45
CA SER A 27 -11.56 -11.69 -6.76
C SER A 27 -10.48 -12.43 -7.54
N ALA A 28 -9.86 -11.73 -8.49
CA ALA A 28 -8.64 -12.21 -9.11
C ALA A 28 -7.68 -12.51 -7.96
N ASP A 29 -7.06 -13.70 -8.01
CA ASP A 29 -6.11 -14.11 -7.00
C ASP A 29 -5.09 -12.98 -6.79
N PRO A 30 -5.07 -12.33 -5.61
CA PRO A 30 -4.25 -11.15 -5.38
C PRO A 30 -2.77 -11.47 -5.56
N VAL A 31 -2.36 -12.73 -5.37
CA VAL A 31 -0.96 -13.17 -5.56
C VAL A 31 -0.59 -13.20 -7.04
N ARG A 32 -1.55 -13.40 -7.94
CA ARG A 32 -1.32 -13.45 -9.40
C ARG A 32 -1.43 -12.10 -10.08
N ASP A 33 -1.91 -11.08 -9.36
CA ASP A 33 -1.92 -9.70 -9.86
C ASP A 33 -0.49 -9.26 -10.24
N PRO A 34 -0.28 -8.72 -11.47
CA PRO A 34 1.06 -8.35 -11.93
C PRO A 34 1.76 -7.31 -11.05
N ILE A 35 1.02 -6.39 -10.43
CA ILE A 35 1.56 -5.35 -9.55
C ILE A 35 1.98 -5.96 -8.21
N ASN A 36 1.18 -6.88 -7.66
CA ASN A 36 1.58 -7.58 -6.44
C ASN A 36 2.78 -8.50 -6.67
N ARG A 37 2.84 -9.20 -7.80
CA ARG A 37 4.02 -9.98 -8.19
C ARG A 37 5.26 -9.12 -8.36
N ALA A 38 5.11 -7.92 -8.93
CA ALA A 38 6.19 -6.96 -9.04
C ALA A 38 6.75 -6.60 -7.67
N ASP A 39 5.89 -6.30 -6.68
CA ASP A 39 6.31 -5.95 -5.33
C ASP A 39 6.91 -7.17 -4.59
N LEU A 40 6.35 -8.39 -4.76
CA LEU A 40 6.94 -9.62 -4.21
C LEU A 40 8.36 -9.86 -4.73
N ASN A 41 8.62 -9.65 -6.03
CA ASN A 41 9.97 -9.75 -6.59
C ASN A 41 10.93 -8.73 -5.94
N CYS A 42 10.51 -7.48 -5.72
CA CYS A 42 11.37 -6.51 -5.06
C CYS A 42 11.57 -6.78 -3.58
N MET A 43 10.55 -7.30 -2.90
CA MET A 43 10.67 -7.72 -1.51
C MET A 43 11.70 -8.86 -1.39
N ALA A 44 11.69 -9.81 -2.32
CA ALA A 44 12.68 -10.89 -2.40
C ALA A 44 14.10 -10.37 -2.70
N VAL A 45 14.27 -9.49 -3.69
CA VAL A 45 15.57 -8.85 -3.99
C VAL A 45 16.11 -8.12 -2.76
N THR A 46 15.26 -7.37 -2.07
CA THR A 46 15.66 -6.61 -0.87
C THR A 46 16.05 -7.53 0.28
N ALA A 47 15.33 -8.64 0.48
CA ALA A 47 15.67 -9.64 1.49
C ALA A 47 17.02 -10.31 1.20
N VAL A 48 17.27 -10.70 -0.05
CA VAL A 48 18.56 -11.26 -0.49
C VAL A 48 19.71 -10.28 -0.24
N LEU A 49 19.52 -9.00 -0.57
CA LEU A 49 20.54 -7.97 -0.30
C LEU A 49 20.76 -7.80 1.20
N GLY A 50 19.69 -7.77 2.00
CA GLY A 50 19.78 -7.63 3.45
C GLY A 50 20.56 -8.75 4.14
N ASP A 51 20.45 -9.98 3.64
CA ASP A 51 21.22 -11.14 4.11
C ASP A 51 22.73 -11.02 3.81
N GLN A 52 23.08 -10.30 2.73
CA GLN A 52 24.48 -10.07 2.33
C GLN A 52 25.14 -8.87 3.03
N THR A 53 24.36 -8.08 3.76
CA THR A 53 24.85 -6.92 4.52
C THR A 53 25.25 -7.27 5.94
N GLU A 54 26.16 -6.49 6.53
CA GLU A 54 26.56 -6.66 7.92
C GLU A 54 25.35 -6.46 8.86
N GLU A 55 25.17 -7.39 9.81
CA GLU A 55 24.07 -7.35 10.76
C GLU A 55 24.10 -6.07 11.61
N GLY A 56 22.97 -5.37 11.66
CA GLY A 56 22.82 -4.11 12.41
C GLY A 56 23.45 -2.89 11.75
N SER A 57 24.03 -3.01 10.55
CA SER A 57 24.51 -1.87 9.79
C SER A 57 23.37 -0.96 9.34
N ASP A 58 23.68 0.34 9.12
CA ASP A 58 22.72 1.31 8.57
C ASP A 58 22.18 0.85 7.21
N GLU A 59 22.99 0.13 6.42
CA GLU A 59 22.58 -0.45 5.15
C GLU A 59 21.51 -1.53 5.34
N GLN A 60 21.74 -2.48 6.27
CA GLN A 60 20.76 -3.52 6.59
C GLN A 60 19.45 -2.91 7.11
N ILE A 61 19.54 -1.90 7.98
CA ILE A 61 18.36 -1.18 8.52
C ILE A 61 17.60 -0.47 7.40
N GLY A 62 18.31 0.16 6.46
CA GLY A 62 17.74 0.77 5.26
C GLY A 62 16.99 -0.25 4.41
N LEU A 63 17.60 -1.42 4.15
CA LEU A 63 16.97 -2.50 3.38
C LEU A 63 15.74 -3.09 4.11
N LEU A 64 15.78 -3.23 5.43
CA LEU A 64 14.61 -3.66 6.21
C LEU A 64 13.44 -2.66 6.08
N SER A 65 13.75 -1.37 6.02
CA SER A 65 12.74 -0.31 5.81
C SER A 65 12.11 -0.41 4.42
N VAL A 66 12.91 -0.72 3.40
CA VAL A 66 12.42 -0.99 2.03
C VAL A 66 11.54 -2.24 1.97
N LEU A 67 11.94 -3.32 2.65
CA LEU A 67 11.15 -4.55 2.74
C LEU A 67 9.78 -4.26 3.35
N THR A 68 9.76 -3.52 4.47
CA THR A 68 8.52 -3.10 5.15
C THR A 68 7.66 -2.21 4.26
N TRP A 69 8.27 -1.35 3.44
CA TRP A 69 7.54 -0.51 2.50
C TRP A 69 6.81 -1.32 1.42
N TYR A 70 7.45 -2.33 0.82
CA TYR A 70 6.78 -3.23 -0.12
C TYR A 70 5.68 -4.05 0.56
N LEU A 71 5.91 -4.54 1.78
CA LEU A 71 4.90 -5.25 2.56
C LEU A 71 3.66 -4.38 2.79
N GLY A 72 3.83 -3.13 3.23
CA GLY A 72 2.72 -2.21 3.45
C GLY A 72 1.91 -1.92 2.18
N ARG A 73 2.56 -1.85 1.01
CA ARG A 73 1.87 -1.70 -0.29
C ARG A 73 1.03 -2.93 -0.64
N LEU A 74 1.56 -4.13 -0.40
CA LEU A 74 0.85 -5.39 -0.61
C LEU A 74 -0.36 -5.51 0.33
N GLU A 75 -0.17 -5.25 1.62
CA GLU A 75 -1.23 -5.27 2.63
C GLU A 75 -2.33 -4.26 2.33
N ALA A 76 -1.98 -3.06 1.85
CA ALA A 76 -2.96 -2.04 1.48
C ALA A 76 -3.82 -2.44 0.28
N ARG A 77 -3.27 -3.20 -0.69
CA ARG A 77 -4.00 -3.63 -1.90
C ARG A 77 -4.82 -4.89 -1.69
N ALA A 78 -4.35 -5.85 -0.90
CA ALA A 78 -5.14 -7.01 -0.51
C ALA A 78 -4.94 -7.32 0.98
N PRO A 79 -5.79 -6.75 1.84
CA PRO A 79 -5.78 -7.04 3.26
C PRO A 79 -6.12 -8.52 3.54
N GLY A 80 -5.48 -9.09 4.56
CA GLY A 80 -5.74 -10.47 5.01
C GLY A 80 -5.00 -11.57 4.24
N VAL A 81 -4.23 -11.22 3.20
CA VAL A 81 -3.29 -12.14 2.55
C VAL A 81 -2.02 -12.23 3.40
N ASN A 82 -1.52 -13.45 3.64
CA ASN A 82 -0.26 -13.65 4.32
C ASN A 82 0.92 -13.46 3.34
N TRP A 83 1.28 -12.20 3.08
CA TRP A 83 2.31 -11.83 2.10
C TRP A 83 3.71 -12.31 2.47
N LEU A 84 4.01 -12.48 3.75
CA LEU A 84 5.27 -13.05 4.20
C LEU A 84 5.41 -14.52 3.78
N GLU A 85 4.33 -15.29 3.77
CA GLU A 85 4.35 -16.64 3.18
C GLU A 85 4.45 -16.60 1.66
N GLN A 86 3.81 -15.62 1.02
CA GLN A 86 3.83 -15.51 -0.45
C GLN A 86 5.18 -15.13 -1.04
N VAL A 87 6.11 -14.57 -0.24
CA VAL A 87 7.46 -14.24 -0.72
C VAL A 87 8.41 -15.43 -0.69
N LEU A 88 8.16 -16.45 0.16
CA LEU A 88 9.06 -17.59 0.32
C LEU A 88 9.39 -18.30 -1.02
N PRO A 89 8.44 -18.53 -1.94
CA PRO A 89 8.77 -19.15 -3.23
C PRO A 89 9.69 -18.30 -4.12
N TYR A 90 9.73 -16.99 -3.90
CA TYR A 90 10.65 -16.11 -4.62
C TYR A 90 12.07 -16.23 -4.06
N LEU A 91 12.21 -16.49 -2.76
CA LEU A 91 13.51 -16.66 -2.08
C LEU A 91 14.17 -18.01 -2.36
N ASP A 92 13.41 -19.02 -2.80
CA ASP A 92 13.91 -20.36 -3.13
C ASP A 92 14.67 -20.43 -4.48
N GLY A 93 14.73 -19.31 -5.21
CA GLY A 93 15.42 -19.21 -6.51
C GLY A 93 16.92 -18.88 -6.41
N ASP A 94 17.60 -18.82 -7.56
CA ASP A 94 18.98 -18.34 -7.65
C ASP A 94 19.03 -16.81 -7.39
N PRO A 95 19.68 -16.35 -6.31
CA PRO A 95 19.81 -14.94 -5.99
C PRO A 95 20.45 -14.11 -7.12
N ALA A 96 21.43 -14.67 -7.84
CA ALA A 96 22.11 -13.96 -8.91
C ALA A 96 21.18 -13.71 -10.10
N GLU A 97 20.38 -14.69 -10.48
CA GLU A 97 19.39 -14.53 -11.56
C GLU A 97 18.25 -13.60 -11.13
N MET A 98 17.84 -13.62 -9.85
CA MET A 98 16.85 -12.69 -9.31
C MET A 98 17.34 -11.23 -9.40
N LEU A 99 18.56 -10.95 -8.94
CA LEU A 99 19.17 -9.62 -9.04
C LEU A 99 19.30 -9.18 -10.50
N LYS A 100 19.75 -10.08 -11.39
CA LYS A 100 19.88 -9.79 -12.82
C LYS A 100 18.53 -9.48 -13.48
N THR A 101 17.47 -10.19 -13.10
CA THR A 101 16.14 -10.06 -13.73
C THR A 101 15.35 -8.88 -13.18
N HIS A 102 15.46 -8.59 -11.88
CA HIS A 102 14.59 -7.63 -11.19
C HIS A 102 15.32 -6.47 -10.52
N GLY A 103 16.63 -6.57 -10.33
CA GLY A 103 17.43 -5.62 -9.55
C GLY A 103 17.37 -4.20 -10.08
N GLU A 104 17.58 -3.98 -11.38
CA GLU A 104 17.58 -2.62 -11.96
C GLU A 104 16.25 -1.89 -11.72
N ARG A 105 15.13 -2.56 -12.02
CA ARG A 105 13.80 -2.00 -11.80
C ARG A 105 13.54 -1.72 -10.31
N CYS A 106 13.85 -2.68 -9.44
CA CYS A 106 13.65 -2.51 -8.00
C CYS A 106 14.51 -1.38 -7.43
N ALA A 107 15.76 -1.27 -7.86
CA ALA A 107 16.65 -0.18 -7.47
C ALA A 107 16.10 1.19 -7.91
N ALA A 108 15.64 1.31 -9.17
CA ALA A 108 15.04 2.54 -9.67
C ALA A 108 13.79 2.97 -8.86
N GLU A 109 12.94 2.00 -8.49
CA GLU A 109 11.76 2.26 -7.67
C GLU A 109 12.12 2.72 -6.24
N ILE A 110 13.12 2.08 -5.62
CA ILE A 110 13.63 2.46 -4.29
C ILE A 110 14.26 3.86 -4.34
N MET A 111 15.08 4.15 -5.34
CA MET A 111 15.68 5.48 -5.52
C MET A 111 14.61 6.56 -5.67
N THR A 112 13.62 6.32 -6.52
CA THR A 112 12.48 7.26 -6.71
C THR A 112 11.72 7.48 -5.41
N PHE A 113 11.53 6.43 -4.60
CA PHE A 113 10.90 6.56 -3.29
C PHE A 113 11.78 7.36 -2.30
N GLY A 114 13.09 7.12 -2.30
CA GLY A 114 14.06 7.85 -1.48
C GLY A 114 14.10 9.34 -1.79
N GLU A 115 14.12 9.72 -3.07
CA GLU A 115 14.05 11.12 -3.52
C GLU A 115 12.77 11.81 -3.01
N ARG A 116 11.62 11.13 -3.15
CA ARG A 116 10.35 11.64 -2.62
C ARG A 116 10.36 11.82 -1.10
N LEU A 117 11.02 10.92 -0.37
CA LEU A 117 11.10 10.99 1.08
C LEU A 117 11.98 12.16 1.53
N ALA A 118 13.11 12.39 0.84
CA ALA A 118 13.99 13.53 1.07
C ALA A 118 13.30 14.86 0.78
N ASP A 119 12.56 14.96 -0.33
CA ASP A 119 11.75 16.14 -0.64
C ASP A 119 10.68 16.41 0.42
N TRP A 120 10.03 15.35 0.90
CA TRP A 120 9.05 15.46 1.97
C TRP A 120 9.67 15.92 3.29
N SER A 121 10.83 15.39 3.69
CA SER A 121 11.48 15.75 4.96
C SER A 121 11.92 17.21 4.96
N ALA A 122 12.51 17.71 3.87
CA ALA A 122 12.89 19.12 3.74
C ALA A 122 11.67 20.06 3.91
N ARG A 123 10.51 19.67 3.35
CA ARG A 123 9.26 20.42 3.53
C ARG A 123 8.74 20.36 4.96
N ALA A 124 8.85 19.22 5.62
CA ALA A 124 8.43 19.04 7.00
C ALA A 124 9.28 19.90 7.96
N GLU A 125 10.59 19.95 7.77
CA GLU A 125 11.51 20.81 8.54
C GLU A 125 11.17 22.30 8.37
N ALA A 126 10.94 22.74 7.13
CA ALA A 126 10.54 24.12 6.85
C ALA A 126 9.21 24.49 7.54
N LEU A 127 8.25 23.57 7.59
CA LEU A 127 7.00 23.76 8.33
C LEU A 127 7.23 23.84 9.84
N ALA A 128 8.03 22.93 10.41
CA ALA A 128 8.34 22.91 11.84
C ALA A 128 9.00 24.23 12.29
N ALA A 129 10.02 24.71 11.55
CA ALA A 129 10.67 25.98 11.84
C ALA A 129 9.70 27.18 11.84
N LYS A 130 8.72 27.17 10.94
CA LYS A 130 7.67 28.20 10.89
C LYS A 130 6.81 28.17 12.16
N HIS A 131 6.42 27.00 12.64
CA HIS A 131 5.62 26.86 13.86
C HIS A 131 6.37 27.31 15.12
N ASP A 132 7.66 26.99 15.23
CA ASP A 132 8.51 27.44 16.34
C ASP A 132 8.64 28.97 16.40
N SER A 133 8.74 29.62 15.24
CA SER A 133 8.80 31.09 15.15
C SER A 133 7.47 31.77 15.52
N ALA A 134 6.34 31.07 15.35
CA ALA A 134 5.02 31.61 15.66
C ALA A 134 4.67 31.52 17.15
N GLY A 135 5.17 30.50 17.86
CA GLY A 135 4.95 30.32 19.31
C GLY A 135 5.83 31.19 20.21
N LYS A 136 6.83 31.90 19.66
CA LYS A 136 7.74 32.80 20.40
C LYS A 136 7.32 34.28 20.34
N ARG A 137 6.12 34.59 19.83
CA ARG A 137 5.58 35.96 19.73
C ARG A 137 4.49 36.21 20.75
#